data_AF-A0A6U6ULE5-F1
#
_entry.id   AF-A0A6U6ULE5-F1
#
_cell.length_a   1.000
_cell.length_b   1.000
_cell.length_c   1.000
_cell.angle_alpha   90.00
_cell.angle_beta   90.00
_cell.angle_gamma   90.00
#
_symmetry.space_group_name_H-M   'P 1'
#
loop_
_entity.id
_entity.type
_entity.pdbx_description
1 polymer ?
#
loop_
_entity_poly.entity_id
_entity_poly.type
_entity_poly.pdbx_seq_one_letter_code
_entity_poly.pdbx_strand_id
1 'polypeptide(L)'
;TVGLWLGALSTLVQATLQDSINRFRALNGRLHKEIEELSQEVNGLQGTSEKLKQQLAEFEGIRGEMQELAEQQGVDFKEFFDNTKGVFDNMTDVQRKQDLVILEQTAANNEWLDKGHGMNFMEFKRFCKQVPERFRSKLEHGMEERFEAVAGDDKNISNEELRAFLKEFVETVEKEEAEAANPQAGAM
;
A
#
# COMPACT_ATOMS: atom_id res chain seq x y z
N THR A 1 31.59 36.14 -43.29
CA THR A 1 30.12 35.97 -43.19
C THR A 1 29.70 34.61 -42.63
N VAL A 2 30.39 33.50 -42.95
CA VAL A 2 30.08 32.15 -42.44
C VAL A 2 30.21 31.99 -40.91
N GLY A 3 31.17 32.67 -40.26
CA GLY A 3 31.37 32.57 -38.80
C GLY A 3 30.26 33.19 -37.94
N LEU A 4 29.50 34.14 -38.50
CA LEU A 4 28.41 34.82 -37.78
C LEU A 4 27.15 33.94 -37.72
N TRP A 5 26.92 33.15 -38.77
CA TRP A 5 25.82 32.18 -38.84
C TRP A 5 26.06 30.96 -37.93
N LEU A 6 27.30 30.46 -37.85
CA LEU A 6 27.66 29.38 -36.92
C LEU A 6 27.58 29.82 -35.46
N GLY A 7 27.98 31.06 -35.16
CA GLY A 7 27.81 31.64 -33.82
C GLY A 7 26.34 31.76 -33.41
N ALA A 8 25.49 32.27 -34.31
CA ALA A 8 24.04 32.38 -34.08
C ALA A 8 23.38 31.00 -33.86
N LEU A 9 23.72 30.00 -34.69
CA LEU A 9 23.24 28.63 -34.53
C LEU A 9 23.66 28.01 -33.19
N SER A 10 24.92 28.19 -32.80
CA SER A 10 25.42 27.71 -31.51
C SER A 10 24.68 28.34 -30.33
N THR A 11 24.46 29.65 -30.35
CA THR A 11 23.69 30.35 -29.31
C THR A 11 22.23 29.91 -29.23
N LEU A 12 21.60 29.61 -30.37
CA LEU A 12 20.21 29.17 -30.43
C LEU A 12 20.08 27.74 -29.88
N VAL A 13 20.99 26.84 -30.26
CA VAL A 13 21.06 25.48 -29.69
C VAL A 13 21.31 25.52 -28.18
N GLN A 14 22.26 26.34 -27.72
CA GLN A 14 22.55 26.49 -26.30
C GLN A 14 21.36 27.04 -25.52
N ALA A 15 20.66 28.04 -26.06
CA ALA A 15 19.43 28.57 -25.46
C ALA A 15 18.31 27.53 -25.40
N THR A 16 18.11 26.72 -26.45
CA THR A 16 17.08 25.65 -26.44
C THR A 16 17.40 24.51 -25.47
N LEU A 17 18.69 24.14 -25.34
CA LEU A 17 19.13 23.17 -24.34
C LEU A 17 18.93 23.71 -22.92
N GLN A 18 19.23 24.98 -22.70
CA GLN A 18 19.07 25.62 -21.40
C GLN A 18 17.60 25.77 -21.02
N ASP A 19 16.71 26.09 -21.97
CA ASP A 19 15.26 26.09 -21.75
C ASP A 19 14.75 24.67 -21.42
N SER A 20 15.23 23.67 -22.14
CA SER A 20 14.88 22.26 -21.87
C SER A 20 15.35 21.82 -20.48
N ILE A 21 16.57 22.14 -20.07
CA ILE A 21 17.09 21.87 -18.72
C ILE A 21 16.25 22.56 -17.65
N ASN A 22 15.83 23.81 -17.87
CA ASN A 22 14.99 24.55 -16.94
C ASN A 22 13.60 23.91 -16.82
N ARG A 23 13.01 23.47 -17.93
CA ARG A 23 11.73 22.72 -17.92
C ARG A 23 11.86 21.39 -17.19
N PHE A 24 12.93 20.63 -17.44
CA PHE A 24 13.19 19.37 -16.74
C PHE A 24 13.37 19.59 -15.23
N ARG A 25 14.09 20.64 -14.82
CA ARG A 25 14.21 21.00 -13.39
C ARG A 25 12.88 21.39 -12.77
N ALA A 26 12.06 22.17 -13.48
CA ALA A 26 10.74 22.55 -13.01
C ALA A 26 9.80 21.34 -12.88
N LEU A 27 9.83 20.41 -13.86
CA LEU A 27 9.11 19.14 -13.81
C LEU A 27 9.57 18.27 -12.64
N ASN A 28 10.89 18.09 -12.46
CA ASN A 28 11.43 17.35 -11.33
C ASN A 28 11.02 17.97 -9.99
N GLY A 29 11.01 19.29 -9.88
CA GLY A 29 10.57 20.00 -8.68
C GLY A 29 9.08 19.80 -8.38
N ARG A 30 8.22 19.80 -9.41
CA ARG A 30 6.79 19.49 -9.26
C ARG A 30 6.56 18.05 -8.83
N LEU A 31 7.23 17.10 -9.48
CA LEU A 31 7.14 15.69 -9.15
C LEU A 31 7.61 15.41 -7.71
N HIS A 32 8.68 16.05 -7.24
CA HIS A 32 9.10 15.92 -5.84
C HIS A 32 8.05 16.44 -4.86
N LYS A 33 7.39 17.56 -5.20
CA LYS A 33 6.34 18.14 -4.37
C LYS A 33 5.09 17.24 -4.33
N GLU A 34 4.70 16.68 -5.48
CA GLU A 34 3.61 15.70 -5.56
C GLU A 34 3.95 14.44 -4.76
N ILE A 35 5.18 13.92 -4.84
CA ILE A 35 5.61 12.78 -4.01
C ILE A 35 5.54 13.11 -2.52
N GLU A 36 5.97 14.30 -2.11
CA GLU A 36 5.91 14.74 -0.71
C GLU A 36 4.46 14.88 -0.22
N GLU A 37 3.57 15.43 -1.05
CA GLU A 37 2.14 15.53 -0.76
C GLU A 37 1.48 14.14 -0.66
N LEU A 38 1.75 13.22 -1.60
CA LEU A 38 1.29 11.84 -1.52
C LEU A 38 1.84 11.12 -0.28
N SER A 39 3.11 11.37 0.09
CA SER A 39 3.69 10.77 1.30
C SER A 39 3.01 11.26 2.57
N GLN A 40 2.62 12.54 2.63
CA GLN A 40 1.85 13.08 3.76
C GLN A 40 0.44 12.47 3.81
N GLU A 41 -0.21 12.31 2.65
CA GLU A 41 -1.52 11.68 2.55
C GLU A 41 -1.48 10.22 3.01
N VAL A 42 -0.43 9.46 2.65
CA VAL A 42 -0.22 8.09 3.16
C VAL A 42 -0.06 8.06 4.68
N ASN A 43 0.71 8.97 5.27
CA ASN A 43 0.82 9.03 6.73
C ASN A 43 -0.55 9.31 7.38
N GLY A 44 -1.37 10.15 6.76
CA GLY A 44 -2.76 10.38 7.17
C GLY A 44 -3.64 9.14 7.04
N LEU A 45 -3.50 8.40 5.93
CA LEU A 45 -4.20 7.14 5.69
C LEU A 45 -3.78 6.05 6.69
N GLN A 46 -2.49 5.96 7.01
CA GLN A 46 -1.99 5.03 8.02
C GLN A 46 -2.58 5.31 9.39
N GLY A 47 -2.56 6.59 9.83
CA GLY A 47 -3.20 6.98 11.09
C GLY A 47 -4.72 6.76 11.09
N THR A 48 -5.36 6.83 9.94
CA THR A 48 -6.80 6.53 9.79
C THR A 48 -7.06 5.02 9.85
N SER A 49 -6.24 4.20 9.17
CA SER A 49 -6.31 2.74 9.21
C SER A 49 -6.10 2.21 10.63
N GLU A 50 -5.12 2.76 11.37
CA GLU A 50 -4.88 2.40 12.78
C GLU A 50 -6.09 2.71 13.67
N LYS A 51 -6.73 3.87 13.48
CA LYS A 51 -7.96 4.23 14.21
C LYS A 51 -9.14 3.33 13.85
N LEU A 52 -9.33 3.05 12.56
CA LEU A 52 -10.38 2.14 12.11
C LEU A 52 -10.19 0.74 12.68
N LYS A 53 -8.93 0.26 12.78
CA LYS A 53 -8.59 -1.02 13.42
C LYS A 53 -8.95 -1.03 14.90
N GLN A 54 -8.64 0.02 15.64
CA GLN A 54 -9.02 0.14 17.05
C GLN A 54 -10.55 0.14 17.21
N GLN A 55 -11.25 0.91 16.38
CA GLN A 55 -12.71 0.95 16.39
C GLN A 55 -13.32 -0.41 16.07
N LEU A 56 -12.78 -1.14 15.09
CA LEU A 56 -13.20 -2.50 14.74
C LEU A 56 -13.01 -3.48 15.91
N ALA A 57 -11.86 -3.43 16.59
CA ALA A 57 -11.59 -4.30 17.74
C ALA A 57 -12.53 -4.02 18.92
N GLU A 58 -12.79 -2.75 19.23
CA GLU A 58 -13.75 -2.35 20.27
C GLU A 58 -15.16 -2.83 19.92
N PHE A 59 -15.55 -2.67 18.66
CA PHE A 59 -16.86 -3.09 18.19
C PHE A 59 -17.00 -4.62 18.20
N GLU A 60 -15.96 -5.39 17.83
CA GLU A 60 -15.98 -6.85 17.92
C GLU A 60 -16.19 -7.34 19.35
N GLY A 61 -15.60 -6.64 20.33
CA GLY A 61 -15.86 -6.87 21.76
C GLY A 61 -17.35 -6.67 22.11
N ILE A 62 -17.91 -5.53 21.70
CA ILE A 62 -19.35 -5.21 21.90
C ILE A 62 -20.24 -6.26 21.23
N ARG A 63 -19.87 -6.74 20.04
CA ARG A 63 -20.59 -7.80 19.34
C ARG A 63 -20.62 -9.09 20.16
N GLY A 64 -19.49 -9.48 20.75
CA GLY A 64 -19.40 -10.65 21.63
C GLY A 64 -20.32 -10.54 22.84
N GLU A 65 -20.27 -9.41 23.54
CA GLU A 65 -21.14 -9.12 24.69
C GLU A 65 -22.63 -9.12 24.33
N MET A 66 -22.97 -8.56 23.16
CA MET A 66 -24.34 -8.54 22.66
C MET A 66 -24.85 -9.93 22.24
N GLN A 67 -23.98 -10.78 21.69
CA GLN A 67 -24.34 -12.15 21.35
C GLN A 67 -24.65 -12.94 22.63
N GLU A 68 -23.83 -12.80 23.66
CA GLU A 68 -24.04 -13.43 24.97
C GLU A 68 -25.36 -12.96 25.62
N LEU A 69 -25.66 -11.66 25.54
CA LEU A 69 -26.94 -11.09 25.99
C LEU A 69 -28.15 -11.59 25.19
N ALA A 70 -28.02 -11.73 23.87
CA ALA A 70 -29.09 -12.23 23.00
C ALA A 70 -29.42 -13.70 23.28
N GLU A 71 -28.39 -14.54 23.52
CA GLU A 71 -28.55 -15.93 23.94
C GLU A 71 -29.23 -16.04 25.31
N GLN A 72 -28.96 -15.10 26.23
CA GLN A 72 -29.58 -15.08 27.56
C GLN A 72 -31.03 -14.56 27.56
N GLN A 73 -31.39 -13.61 26.70
CA GLN A 73 -32.70 -12.94 26.75
C GLN A 73 -33.71 -13.40 25.70
N GLY A 74 -33.30 -14.12 24.66
CA GLY A 74 -34.22 -14.72 23.69
C GLY A 74 -35.05 -13.71 22.87
N VAL A 75 -34.55 -12.48 22.68
CA VAL A 75 -35.25 -11.38 21.98
C VAL A 75 -34.65 -11.14 20.59
N ASP A 76 -35.45 -10.50 19.73
CA ASP A 76 -35.32 -10.02 18.34
C ASP A 76 -34.04 -9.20 17.98
N PHE A 77 -32.89 -9.55 18.54
CA PHE A 77 -31.60 -8.93 18.27
C PHE A 77 -31.03 -9.29 16.91
N LYS A 78 -31.61 -10.27 16.21
CA LYS A 78 -31.10 -10.78 14.94
C LYS A 78 -31.00 -9.70 13.86
N GLU A 79 -32.02 -8.84 13.71
CA GLU A 79 -32.02 -7.76 12.72
C GLU A 79 -30.97 -6.67 13.04
N PHE A 80 -30.81 -6.31 14.32
CA PHE A 80 -29.76 -5.41 14.76
C PHE A 80 -28.36 -6.01 14.54
N PHE A 81 -28.20 -7.31 14.82
CA PHE A 81 -26.95 -8.03 14.63
C PHE A 81 -26.58 -8.17 13.16
N ASP A 82 -27.54 -8.47 12.29
CA ASP A 82 -27.35 -8.55 10.84
C ASP A 82 -26.97 -7.18 10.25
N ASN A 83 -27.62 -6.10 10.70
CA ASN A 83 -27.25 -4.74 10.30
C ASN A 83 -25.84 -4.35 10.79
N THR A 84 -25.51 -4.69 12.04
CA THR A 84 -24.18 -4.40 12.60
C THR A 84 -23.11 -5.19 11.86
N LYS A 85 -23.36 -6.47 11.56
CA LYS A 85 -22.47 -7.31 10.74
C LYS A 85 -22.22 -6.71 9.36
N GLY A 86 -23.24 -6.17 8.70
CA GLY A 86 -23.06 -5.46 7.44
C GLY A 86 -22.15 -4.22 7.55
N VAL A 87 -22.22 -3.48 8.65
CA VAL A 87 -21.31 -2.36 8.92
C VAL A 87 -19.88 -2.87 9.17
N PHE A 88 -19.71 -3.96 9.90
CA PHE A 88 -18.40 -4.61 10.09
C PHE A 88 -17.78 -5.03 8.77
N ASP A 89 -18.52 -5.78 7.95
CA ASP A 89 -18.02 -6.28 6.68
C ASP A 89 -17.55 -5.11 5.78
N ASN A 90 -18.29 -3.99 5.79
CA ASN A 90 -17.89 -2.77 5.10
C ASN A 90 -16.65 -2.10 5.71
N MET A 91 -16.54 -2.00 7.03
CA MET A 91 -15.38 -1.41 7.69
C MET A 91 -14.12 -2.23 7.47
N THR A 92 -14.23 -3.57 7.51
CA THR A 92 -13.13 -4.48 7.18
C THR A 92 -12.71 -4.32 5.71
N ASP A 93 -13.66 -4.22 4.78
CA ASP A 93 -13.34 -4.00 3.36
C ASP A 93 -12.66 -2.64 3.12
N VAL A 94 -13.11 -1.58 3.80
CA VAL A 94 -12.46 -0.26 3.76
C VAL A 94 -11.05 -0.31 4.32
N GLN A 95 -10.85 -0.99 5.45
CA GLN A 95 -9.53 -1.17 6.06
C GLN A 95 -8.59 -1.92 5.10
N ARG A 96 -9.06 -3.01 4.49
CA ARG A 96 -8.30 -3.78 3.49
C ARG A 96 -7.84 -2.91 2.32
N LYS A 97 -8.75 -2.09 1.79
CA LYS A 97 -8.45 -1.17 0.69
C LYS A 97 -7.40 -0.12 1.11
N GLN A 98 -7.51 0.42 2.31
CA GLN A 98 -6.51 1.36 2.83
C GLN A 98 -5.14 0.71 2.98
N ASP A 99 -5.09 -0.52 3.50
CA ASP A 99 -3.84 -1.27 3.64
C ASP A 99 -3.19 -1.52 2.28
N LEU A 100 -3.97 -1.89 1.25
CA LEU A 100 -3.47 -2.03 -0.10
C LEU A 100 -2.91 -0.73 -0.68
N VAL A 101 -3.61 0.39 -0.48
CA VAL A 101 -3.14 1.71 -0.93
C VAL A 101 -1.80 2.08 -0.29
N ILE A 102 -1.65 1.83 1.02
CA ILE A 102 -0.40 2.11 1.73
C ILE A 102 0.75 1.26 1.17
N LEU A 103 0.51 -0.02 0.89
CA LEU A 103 1.52 -0.91 0.34
C LEU A 103 1.87 -0.56 -1.12
N GLU A 104 0.87 -0.29 -1.97
CA GLU A 104 1.10 0.16 -3.35
C GLU A 104 1.91 1.46 -3.40
N GLN A 105 1.59 2.44 -2.56
CA GLN A 105 2.33 3.69 -2.54
C GLN A 105 3.76 3.51 -1.99
N THR A 106 3.93 2.64 -0.99
CA THR A 106 5.28 2.29 -0.49
C THR A 106 6.10 1.65 -1.61
N ALA A 107 5.51 0.76 -2.39
CA ALA A 107 6.18 0.15 -3.52
C ALA A 107 6.52 1.14 -4.63
N ALA A 108 5.57 2.01 -5.00
CA ALA A 108 5.79 3.07 -5.97
C ALA A 108 6.98 3.94 -5.56
N ASN A 109 7.01 4.42 -4.30
CA ASN A 109 8.13 5.22 -3.76
C ASN A 109 9.49 4.52 -3.87
N ASN A 110 9.54 3.18 -3.94
CA ASN A 110 10.77 2.41 -4.14
C ASN A 110 11.13 2.24 -5.63
N GLU A 111 10.15 2.03 -6.53
CA GLU A 111 10.36 1.93 -7.99
C GLU A 111 10.90 3.24 -8.58
N TRP A 112 10.48 4.40 -8.04
CA TRP A 112 10.97 5.72 -8.49
C TRP A 112 12.48 5.93 -8.30
N LEU A 113 13.18 5.09 -7.53
CA LEU A 113 14.60 5.26 -7.25
C LEU A 113 15.52 4.82 -8.40
N ASP A 114 15.09 3.90 -9.28
CA ASP A 114 15.92 3.35 -10.36
C ASP A 114 15.54 3.88 -11.76
N LYS A 115 14.29 4.33 -11.98
CA LYS A 115 13.74 4.69 -13.31
C LYS A 115 13.55 3.50 -14.27
N GLY A 116 13.73 2.27 -13.78
CA GLY A 116 13.36 1.03 -14.47
C GLY A 116 11.84 0.80 -14.46
N HIS A 117 11.35 -0.04 -15.37
CA HIS A 117 9.99 -0.57 -15.32
C HIS A 117 10.00 -1.83 -14.45
N GLY A 118 9.23 -1.85 -13.37
CA GLY A 118 9.15 -3.00 -12.46
C GLY A 118 10.16 -2.97 -11.33
N MET A 119 9.96 -3.86 -10.37
CA MET A 119 10.68 -3.90 -9.11
C MET A 119 11.67 -5.07 -9.09
N ASN A 120 12.97 -4.74 -9.06
CA ASN A 120 14.02 -5.73 -8.89
C ASN A 120 14.17 -6.16 -7.43
N PHE A 121 14.98 -7.19 -7.16
CA PHE A 121 15.13 -7.74 -5.81
C PHE A 121 15.63 -6.72 -4.77
N MET A 122 16.51 -5.79 -5.17
CA MET A 122 17.02 -4.77 -4.26
C MET A 122 15.96 -3.75 -3.90
N GLU A 123 15.10 -3.39 -4.85
CA GLU A 123 13.94 -2.52 -4.62
C GLU A 123 12.88 -3.22 -3.78
N PHE A 124 12.58 -4.49 -4.07
CA PHE A 124 11.67 -5.30 -3.25
C PHE A 124 12.16 -5.42 -1.80
N LYS A 125 13.47 -5.62 -1.61
CA LYS A 125 14.09 -5.62 -0.28
C LYS A 125 13.96 -4.28 0.44
N ARG A 126 14.02 -3.15 -0.28
CA ARG A 126 13.79 -1.82 0.31
C ARG A 126 12.32 -1.62 0.65
N PHE A 127 11.42 -2.02 -0.25
CA PHE A 127 9.99 -2.05 -0.02
C PHE A 127 9.66 -2.82 1.28
N CYS A 128 10.13 -4.06 1.43
CA CYS A 128 9.91 -4.87 2.63
C CYS A 128 10.41 -4.22 3.93
N LYS A 129 11.39 -3.31 3.87
CA LYS A 129 11.85 -2.57 5.05
C LYS A 129 11.04 -1.31 5.33
N GLN A 130 10.42 -0.73 4.32
CA GLN A 130 9.67 0.52 4.42
C GLN A 130 8.18 0.31 4.69
N VAL A 131 7.65 -0.89 4.44
CA VAL A 131 6.28 -1.22 4.82
C VAL A 131 6.05 -1.06 6.34
N PRO A 132 4.82 -0.77 6.77
CA PRO A 132 4.44 -0.73 8.18
C PRO A 132 4.83 -2.02 8.92
N GLU A 133 5.17 -1.89 10.21
CA GLU A 133 5.70 -2.98 11.04
C GLU A 133 4.82 -4.24 11.06
N ARG A 134 3.50 -4.03 11.04
CA ARG A 134 2.48 -5.09 10.92
C ARG A 134 2.75 -6.04 9.76
N PHE A 135 3.05 -5.49 8.59
CA PHE A 135 3.33 -6.26 7.37
C PHE A 135 4.79 -6.69 7.28
N ARG A 136 5.70 -5.86 7.80
CA ARG A 136 7.15 -6.10 7.78
C ARG A 136 7.53 -7.45 8.36
N SER A 137 7.02 -7.77 9.55
CA SER A 137 7.34 -9.04 10.24
C SER A 137 7.02 -10.28 9.39
N LYS A 138 5.95 -10.21 8.59
CA LYS A 138 5.47 -11.27 7.71
C LYS A 138 6.18 -11.30 6.34
N LEU A 139 6.64 -10.13 5.86
CA LEU A 139 7.37 -9.98 4.59
C LEU A 139 8.87 -10.27 4.71
N GLU A 140 9.49 -9.98 5.85
CA GLU A 140 10.92 -10.21 6.05
C GLU A 140 11.27 -11.70 6.08
N HIS A 141 10.35 -12.54 6.57
CA HIS A 141 10.49 -13.99 6.54
C HIS A 141 10.21 -14.53 5.12
N GLY A 142 11.22 -15.18 4.53
CA GLY A 142 11.11 -15.76 3.19
C GLY A 142 11.13 -14.73 2.05
N MET A 143 11.67 -13.53 2.29
CA MET A 143 11.68 -12.43 1.31
C MET A 143 12.23 -12.83 -0.07
N GLU A 144 13.31 -13.62 -0.11
CA GLU A 144 13.93 -14.07 -1.36
C GLU A 144 13.05 -15.10 -2.09
N GLU A 145 12.46 -16.04 -1.37
CA GLU A 145 11.52 -17.01 -1.93
C GLU A 145 10.25 -16.33 -2.46
N ARG A 146 9.71 -15.36 -1.72
CA ARG A 146 8.55 -14.55 -2.13
C ARG A 146 8.87 -13.73 -3.38
N PHE A 147 10.06 -13.14 -3.43
CA PHE A 147 10.48 -12.39 -4.62
C PHE A 147 10.53 -13.30 -5.84
N GLU A 148 11.24 -14.43 -5.78
CA GLU A 148 11.36 -15.35 -6.91
C GLU A 148 9.98 -15.94 -7.30
N ALA A 149 9.08 -16.17 -6.35
CA ALA A 149 7.72 -16.64 -6.63
C ALA A 149 6.87 -15.62 -7.41
N VAL A 150 7.08 -14.32 -7.15
CA VAL A 150 6.31 -13.25 -7.80
C VAL A 150 6.97 -12.79 -9.11
N ALA A 151 8.30 -12.72 -9.13
CA ALA A 151 9.08 -12.26 -10.28
C ALA A 151 9.24 -13.34 -11.36
N GLY A 152 9.13 -14.62 -11.00
CA GLY A 152 9.31 -15.71 -11.95
C GLY A 152 10.66 -15.66 -12.69
N ASP A 153 10.63 -15.90 -14.00
CA ASP A 153 11.84 -16.09 -14.81
C ASP A 153 12.54 -14.78 -15.19
N ASP A 154 11.83 -13.65 -15.24
CA ASP A 154 12.40 -12.36 -15.68
C ASP A 154 13.11 -11.60 -14.53
N LYS A 155 12.97 -12.11 -13.30
CA LYS A 155 13.54 -11.54 -12.07
C LYS A 155 13.16 -10.07 -11.87
N ASN A 156 11.99 -9.68 -12.33
CA ASN A 156 11.48 -8.34 -12.22
C ASN A 156 9.97 -8.35 -11.95
N ILE A 157 9.55 -7.82 -10.81
CA ILE A 157 8.12 -7.80 -10.47
C ILE A 157 7.46 -6.65 -11.23
N SER A 158 6.57 -6.97 -12.16
CA SER A 158 5.72 -5.97 -12.83
C SER A 158 4.69 -5.37 -11.86
N ASN A 159 4.12 -4.22 -12.24
CA ASN A 159 3.06 -3.57 -11.45
C ASN A 159 1.81 -4.45 -11.26
N GLU A 160 1.50 -5.31 -12.23
CA GLU A 160 0.36 -6.23 -12.15
C GLU A 160 0.63 -7.39 -11.20
N GLU A 161 1.83 -7.98 -11.27
CA GLU A 161 2.27 -9.05 -10.37
C GLU A 161 2.38 -8.56 -8.93
N LEU A 162 2.94 -7.37 -8.73
CA LEU A 162 3.01 -6.74 -7.43
C LEU A 162 1.60 -6.52 -6.85
N ARG A 163 0.66 -5.98 -7.62
CA ARG A 163 -0.71 -5.75 -7.15
C ARG A 163 -1.41 -7.04 -6.76
N ALA A 164 -1.27 -8.09 -7.58
CA ALA A 164 -1.83 -9.39 -7.29
C ALA A 164 -1.24 -9.95 -5.98
N PHE A 165 0.08 -9.89 -5.84
CA PHE A 165 0.78 -10.30 -4.62
C PHE A 165 0.32 -9.52 -3.38
N LEU A 166 0.26 -8.19 -3.45
CA LEU A 166 -0.15 -7.37 -2.31
C LEU A 166 -1.59 -7.67 -1.88
N LYS A 167 -2.49 -7.90 -2.83
CA LYS A 167 -3.88 -8.28 -2.54
C LYS A 167 -3.96 -9.59 -1.77
N GLU A 168 -3.31 -10.64 -2.28
CA GLU A 168 -3.28 -11.95 -1.62
C GLU A 168 -2.58 -11.88 -0.26
N PHE A 169 -1.51 -11.10 -0.17
CA PHE A 169 -0.76 -10.92 1.06
C PHE A 169 -1.59 -10.25 2.16
N VAL A 170 -2.32 -9.17 1.86
CA VAL A 170 -3.20 -8.51 2.83
C VAL A 170 -4.31 -9.46 3.30
N GLU A 171 -4.95 -10.18 2.37
CA GLU A 171 -5.98 -11.18 2.72
C GLU A 171 -5.44 -12.29 3.63
N THR A 172 -4.19 -12.72 3.42
CA THR A 172 -3.54 -13.73 4.26
C THR A 172 -3.26 -13.19 5.66
N VAL A 173 -2.71 -11.98 5.76
CA VAL A 173 -2.42 -11.33 7.07
C VAL A 173 -3.70 -11.12 7.87
N GLU A 174 -4.80 -10.71 7.23
CA GLU A 174 -6.10 -10.55 7.90
C GLU A 174 -6.64 -11.87 8.45
N LYS A 175 -6.55 -12.96 7.67
CA LYS A 175 -6.98 -14.29 8.13
C LYS A 175 -6.17 -14.76 9.33
N GLU A 176 -4.84 -14.64 9.26
CA GLU A 176 -3.97 -15.02 10.38
C GLU A 176 -4.25 -14.17 11.65
N GLU A 177 -4.51 -12.87 11.48
CA GLU A 177 -4.89 -11.99 12.61
C GLU A 177 -6.26 -12.37 13.20
N ALA A 178 -7.24 -12.70 12.36
CA ALA A 178 -8.57 -13.14 12.81
C ALA A 178 -8.51 -14.48 13.56
N GLU A 179 -7.69 -15.43 13.08
CA GLU A 179 -7.46 -16.72 13.76
C GLU A 179 -6.74 -16.53 15.10
N ALA A 180 -5.75 -15.62 15.17
CA ALA A 180 -5.06 -15.29 16.42
C ALA A 180 -5.99 -14.61 17.44
N ALA A 181 -6.96 -13.81 16.98
CA ALA A 181 -7.95 -13.15 17.82
C ALA A 181 -9.05 -14.09 18.33
N ASN A 182 -9.29 -15.24 17.66
CA ASN A 182 -10.32 -16.20 18.05
C ASN A 182 -9.85 -17.67 17.99
N PRO A 183 -9.02 -18.13 18.95
CA PRO A 183 -8.42 -19.47 18.96
C PRO A 183 -9.42 -20.63 19.11
N GLN A 184 -10.71 -20.37 19.35
CA GLN A 184 -11.75 -21.39 19.50
C GLN A 184 -12.51 -21.74 18.20
N ALA A 185 -12.35 -20.96 17.12
CA ALA A 185 -13.06 -21.22 15.86
C ALA A 185 -12.43 -22.33 14.98
N GLY A 186 -11.17 -22.70 15.24
CA GLY A 186 -10.44 -23.72 14.46
C GLY A 186 -10.58 -25.16 14.97
N ALA A 187 -11.41 -25.40 16.00
CA ALA A 187 -11.59 -26.72 16.63
C ALA A 187 -12.98 -27.35 16.37
N MET A 188 -13.76 -26.82 15.42
CA MET A 188 -15.02 -27.43 14.97
C MET A 188 -14.90 -27.96 13.54
#